data_AF-A0A969SHF3-F1
#
_entry.id   AF-A0A969SHF3-F1
#
_cell.length_a   1.000
_cell.length_b   1.000
_cell.length_c   1.000
_cell.angle_alpha   90.00
_cell.angle_beta   90.00
_cell.angle_gamma   90.00
#
_symmetry.space_group_name_H-M   'P 1'
#
loop_
_entity.id
_entity.type
_entity.pdbx_description
1 polymer ?
#
loop_
_entity_poly.entity_id
_entity_poly.type
_entity_poly.pdbx_seq_one_letter_code
_entity_poly.pdbx_strand_id
1 'polypeptide(L)'
;MQPHYAESGNRNVTINIRAHQEQRDLIDRAAAALGKNRSDFMLETACREAETVLLDRRLFMLDEATFQQFMELLDTPPSASDNLKKLLTTKAPWE
;
A
#
# COMPACT_ATOMS: atom_id res chain seq x y z
N MET A 1 -11.77 -4.12 28.11
CA MET A 1 -10.95 -4.59 26.98
C MET A 1 -10.67 -3.38 26.11
N GLN A 2 -9.45 -2.84 26.14
CA GLN A 2 -9.04 -1.68 25.34
C GLN A 2 -8.04 -2.16 24.28
N PRO A 3 -8.22 -1.84 22.99
CA PRO A 3 -7.22 -2.16 21.99
C PRO A 3 -6.03 -1.20 22.12
N HIS A 4 -4.86 -1.75 22.42
CA HIS A 4 -3.58 -1.07 22.27
C HIS A 4 -3.34 -0.83 20.77
N TYR A 5 -3.63 0.37 20.28
CA TYR A 5 -3.01 0.83 19.04
C TYR A 5 -1.54 1.11 19.37
N ALA A 6 -0.66 0.18 19.00
CA ALA A 6 0.77 0.42 19.10
C ALA A 6 1.11 1.63 18.23
N GLU A 7 1.52 2.72 18.87
CA GLU A 7 2.21 3.82 18.23
C GLU A 7 3.38 3.25 17.42
N SER A 8 3.22 3.21 16.10
CA SER A 8 4.28 2.80 15.18
C SER A 8 5.26 3.96 15.07
N GLY A 9 6.09 4.13 16.10
CA GLY A 9 7.22 5.04 16.05
C GLY A 9 8.05 4.71 14.81
N ASN A 10 8.30 5.72 13.99
CA ASN A 10 9.06 5.68 12.74
C ASN A 10 10.52 5.25 13.01
N ARG A 11 10.73 3.96 13.27
CA ARG A 11 12.04 3.38 13.46
C ARG A 11 12.55 2.96 12.09
N ASN A 12 13.68 3.54 11.67
CA ASN A 12 14.38 3.09 10.47
C ASN A 12 14.70 1.59 10.59
N VAL A 13 14.21 0.79 9.65
CA VAL A 13 14.50 -0.65 9.56
C VAL A 13 15.56 -0.88 8.49
N THR A 14 16.60 -1.63 8.81
CA THR A 14 17.65 -1.98 7.84
C THR A 14 17.24 -3.21 7.03
N ILE A 15 17.30 -3.12 5.71
CA ILE A 15 17.09 -4.25 4.79
C ILE A 15 18.44 -4.70 4.25
N ASN A 16 18.82 -5.94 4.55
CA ASN A 16 20.07 -6.55 4.07
C ASN A 16 19.77 -7.47 2.87
N ILE A 17 20.41 -7.21 1.73
CA ILE A 17 20.20 -7.97 0.49
C ILE A 17 21.55 -8.48 -0.01
N ARG A 18 21.59 -9.75 -0.44
CA ARG A 18 22.74 -10.33 -1.15
C ARG A 18 22.48 -10.25 -2.64
N ALA A 19 23.51 -9.88 -3.40
CA ALA A 19 23.46 -9.81 -4.86
C ALA A 19 24.76 -10.36 -5.45
N HIS A 20 24.66 -10.94 -6.64
CA HIS A 20 25.84 -11.24 -7.45
C HIS A 20 26.50 -9.95 -7.95
N GLN A 21 27.78 -10.02 -8.30
CA GLN A 21 28.54 -8.87 -8.79
C GLN A 21 27.87 -8.24 -10.02
N GLU A 22 27.44 -9.06 -10.99
CA GLU A 22 26.78 -8.59 -12.21
C GLU A 22 25.46 -7.84 -11.93
N GLN A 23 24.68 -8.32 -10.96
CA GLN A 23 23.44 -7.67 -10.54
C GLN A 23 23.73 -6.30 -9.91
N ARG A 24 24.74 -6.25 -9.03
CA ARG A 24 25.18 -5.00 -8.41
C ARG A 24 25.66 -4.00 -9.45
N ASP A 25 26.49 -4.42 -10.40
CA ASP A 25 27.04 -3.53 -11.43
C ASP A 25 25.94 -2.99 -12.34
N LEU A 26 24.94 -3.81 -12.67
CA LEU A 26 23.76 -3.38 -13.42
C LEU A 26 22.96 -2.32 -12.65
N ILE A 27 22.71 -2.56 -11.36
CA ILE A 27 21.99 -1.62 -10.48
C ILE A 27 22.76 -0.32 -10.32
N ASP A 28 24.07 -0.38 -10.09
CA ASP A 28 24.93 0.81 -9.94
C ASP A 28 24.89 1.69 -11.20
N ARG A 29 24.90 1.07 -12.40
CA ARG A 29 24.74 1.80 -13.68
C ARG A 29 23.37 2.45 -13.82
N ALA A 30 22.30 1.77 -13.43
CA ALA A 30 20.94 2.32 -13.50
C ALA A 30 20.76 3.48 -12.52
N ALA A 31 21.28 3.35 -11.29
CA ALA A 31 21.26 4.42 -10.29
C ALA A 31 22.06 5.65 -10.77
N ALA A 32 23.26 5.43 -11.34
CA ALA A 32 24.09 6.50 -11.90
C ALA A 32 23.40 7.24 -13.05
N ALA A 33 22.71 6.53 -13.95
CA ALA A 33 21.96 7.14 -15.05
C ALA A 33 20.83 8.06 -14.57
N LEU A 34 20.33 7.86 -13.35
CA LEU A 34 19.30 8.68 -12.71
C LEU A 34 19.86 9.68 -11.68
N GLY A 35 21.19 9.74 -11.51
CA GLY A 35 21.84 10.61 -10.52
C GLY A 35 21.54 10.24 -9.06
N LYS A 36 21.20 8.98 -8.80
CA LYS A 36 20.83 8.47 -7.46
C LYS A 36 21.93 7.57 -6.90
N ASN A 37 22.00 7.45 -5.57
CA ASN A 37 22.80 6.39 -4.96
C ASN A 37 22.08 5.04 -5.09
N ARG A 38 22.83 3.94 -4.95
CA ARG A 38 22.29 2.58 -5.11
C ARG A 38 21.13 2.29 -4.15
N SER A 39 21.26 2.64 -2.88
CA SER A 39 20.25 2.32 -1.86
C SER A 39 18.93 3.04 -2.14
N ASP A 40 18.99 4.32 -2.52
CA ASP A 40 17.81 5.12 -2.87
C ASP A 40 17.13 4.54 -4.11
N PHE A 41 17.91 4.24 -5.16
CA PHE A 41 17.39 3.61 -6.37
C PHE A 41 16.70 2.27 -6.08
N MET A 42 17.33 1.43 -5.27
CA MET A 42 16.80 0.11 -4.91
C MET A 42 15.52 0.22 -4.10
N LEU A 43 15.49 1.09 -3.08
CA LEU A 43 14.33 1.25 -2.22
C LEU A 43 13.14 1.81 -3.00
N GLU A 44 13.35 2.87 -3.78
CA GLU A 44 12.30 3.48 -4.60
C GLU A 44 11.73 2.51 -5.63
N THR A 45 12.61 1.77 -6.33
CA THR A 45 12.18 0.77 -7.30
C THR A 45 11.39 -0.34 -6.62
N ALA A 46 11.89 -0.88 -5.49
CA ALA A 46 11.20 -1.94 -4.76
C ALA A 46 9.84 -1.48 -4.23
N CYS A 47 9.72 -0.25 -3.73
CA CYS A 47 8.45 0.32 -3.28
C CYS A 47 7.45 0.46 -4.43
N ARG A 48 7.87 1.01 -5.57
CA ARG A 48 7.00 1.15 -6.75
C ARG A 48 6.48 -0.19 -7.25
N GLU A 49 7.36 -1.20 -7.34
CA GLU A 49 6.94 -2.53 -7.76
C GLU A 49 6.03 -3.20 -6.71
N ALA A 50 6.31 -3.02 -5.42
CA ALA A 50 5.43 -3.52 -4.35
C ALA A 50 4.04 -2.88 -4.42
N GLU A 51 3.95 -1.56 -4.60
CA GLU A 51 2.69 -0.85 -4.79
C GLU A 51 1.93 -1.37 -6.01
N THR A 52 2.62 -1.55 -7.14
CA THR A 52 2.02 -2.09 -8.36
C THR A 52 1.44 -3.49 -8.12
N VAL A 53 2.20 -4.38 -7.49
CA VAL A 53 1.73 -5.74 -7.14
C VAL A 53 0.52 -5.71 -6.21
N LEU A 54 0.49 -4.78 -5.25
CA LEU A 54 -0.64 -4.64 -4.33
C LEU A 54 -1.88 -4.04 -5.01
N LEU A 55 -1.70 -3.08 -5.93
CA LEU A 55 -2.79 -2.48 -6.70
C LEU A 55 -3.39 -3.47 -7.72
N ASP A 56 -2.54 -4.30 -8.34
CA ASP A 56 -2.98 -5.36 -9.25
C ASP A 56 -3.67 -6.52 -8.52
N ARG A 57 -3.65 -6.54 -7.19
CA ARG A 57 -4.31 -7.57 -6.40
C ARG A 57 -5.83 -7.41 -6.46
N ARG A 58 -6.45 -8.17 -7.37
CA ARG A 58 -7.91 -8.22 -7.56
C ARG A 58 -8.63 -9.23 -6.67
N LEU A 59 -7.91 -10.13 -6.02
CA LEU A 59 -8.48 -11.19 -5.19
C LEU A 59 -8.08 -11.01 -3.71
N PHE A 60 -9.08 -10.81 -2.87
CA PHE A 60 -8.95 -10.81 -1.42
C PHE A 60 -9.49 -12.14 -0.90
N MET A 61 -8.59 -12.95 -0.33
CA MET A 61 -8.98 -14.18 0.35
C MET A 61 -9.37 -13.81 1.78
N LEU A 62 -10.63 -14.09 2.14
CA LEU A 62 -11.15 -13.90 3.49
C LEU A 62 -11.37 -15.27 4.12
N ASP A 63 -11.13 -15.38 5.43
CA ASP A 63 -11.66 -16.52 6.19
C ASP A 63 -13.18 -16.40 6.34
N GLU A 64 -13.82 -17.49 6.76
CA GLU A 64 -15.28 -17.57 6.84
C GLU A 64 -15.88 -16.50 7.77
N ALA A 65 -15.23 -16.23 8.91
CA ALA A 65 -15.69 -15.22 9.85
C ALA A 65 -15.63 -13.81 9.28
N THR A 66 -14.54 -13.48 8.58
CA THR A 66 -14.34 -12.18 7.94
C THR A 66 -15.28 -12.01 6.75
N PHE A 67 -15.52 -13.08 5.99
CA PHE A 67 -16.48 -13.07 4.88
C PHE A 67 -17.90 -12.83 5.38
N GLN A 68 -18.32 -13.48 6.47
CA GLN A 68 -19.64 -13.29 7.06
C GLN A 68 -19.85 -11.84 7.55
N GLN A 69 -18.85 -11.27 8.25
CA GLN A 69 -18.88 -9.86 8.66
C GLN A 69 -18.97 -8.91 7.46
N PHE A 70 -18.23 -9.21 6.39
CA PHE A 70 -18.27 -8.43 5.16
C PHE A 70 -19.66 -8.46 4.51
N MET A 71 -20.28 -9.64 4.43
CA MET A 71 -21.65 -9.79 3.91
C MET A 71 -22.68 -9.03 4.75
N GLU A 72 -22.61 -9.12 6.08
CA GLU A 72 -23.50 -8.37 6.98
C GLU A 72 -23.37 -6.85 6.79
N LEU A 73 -22.14 -6.35 6.58
CA LEU A 73 -21.90 -4.94 6.28
C LEU A 73 -22.45 -4.51 4.92
N LEU A 74 -22.42 -5.38 3.91
CA LEU A 74 -22.99 -5.09 2.59
C LEU A 74 -24.53 -5.08 2.61
N ASP A 75 -25.14 -6.00 3.35
CA ASP A 75 -26.59 -6.11 3.44
C ASP A 75 -27.20 -5.03 4.36
N THR A 76 -26.39 -4.42 5.23
CA THR A 76 -26.84 -3.34 6.12
C THR A 76 -27.01 -2.04 5.32
N PRO A 77 -28.21 -1.42 5.33
CA PRO A 77 -28.39 -0.12 4.70
C PRO A 77 -27.41 0.91 5.29
N PRO A 78 -26.76 1.73 4.46
CA PRO A 78 -25.82 2.72 4.95
C PRO A 78 -26.54 3.69 5.90
N SER A 79 -25.92 3.95 7.05
CA SER A 79 -26.47 4.95 7.97
C SER A 79 -26.48 6.32 7.29
N ALA A 80 -27.56 7.06 7.48
CA ALA A 80 -27.74 8.39 6.89
C ALA A 80 -26.84 9.42 7.62
N SER A 81 -25.53 9.31 7.44
CA SER A 81 -24.56 10.26 7.97
C SER A 81 -24.57 11.56 7.15
N ASP A 82 -24.37 12.68 7.82
CA ASP A 82 -24.31 13.99 7.16
C ASP A 82 -23.17 14.06 6.13
N ASN A 83 -22.07 13.33 6.38
CA ASN A 83 -20.96 13.18 5.45
C ASN A 83 -21.36 12.42 4.17
N LEU A 84 -22.15 11.35 4.28
CA LEU A 84 -22.65 10.60 3.13
C LEU A 84 -23.59 11.47 2.29
N LYS A 85 -24.50 12.21 2.92
CA LYS A 85 -25.37 13.17 2.22
C LYS A 85 -24.55 14.23 1.47
N LYS A 86 -23.57 14.83 2.15
CA LYS A 86 -22.67 15.82 1.54
C LYS A 86 -21.92 15.23 0.34
N LEU A 87 -21.37 14.03 0.45
CA LEU A 87 -20.69 13.34 -0.64
C LEU A 87 -21.61 13.14 -1.85
N LEU A 88 -22.82 12.60 -1.65
CA LEU A 88 -23.77 12.34 -2.74
C LEU A 88 -24.29 13.61 -3.41
N THR A 89 -24.26 14.76 -2.72
CA THR A 89 -24.65 16.07 -3.27
C THR A 89 -23.48 16.89 -3.83
N THR A 90 -22.24 16.40 -3.67
CA THR A 90 -21.05 17.13 -4.16
C THR A 90 -20.96 16.96 -5.67
N LYS A 91 -20.84 18.09 -6.40
CA LYS A 91 -20.63 18.05 -7.85
C LYS A 91 -19.32 17.32 -8.15
N ALA A 92 -19.38 16.38 -9.08
CA ALA A 92 -18.21 15.64 -9.50
C ALA A 92 -17.17 16.59 -10.13
N PRO A 93 -15.87 16.43 -9.83
CA PRO A 93 -14.82 17.31 -10.35
C PRO A 93 -14.53 17.14 -11.84
N TRP A 94 -15.20 16.20 -12.52
CA TRP A 94 -15.08 15.94 -13.95
C TRP A 94 -16.26 16.47 -14.79
N GLU A 95 -17.15 17.25 -14.18
CA GLU A 95 -18.19 18.05 -14.85
C GLU A 95 -17.87 19.55 -14.87
#